data_AF-A0A9D1Y109-F1
#
_entry.id   AF-A0A9D1Y109-F1
#
_cell.length_a   1.000
_cell.length_b   1.000
_cell.length_c   1.000
_cell.angle_alpha   90.00
_cell.angle_beta   90.00
_cell.angle_gamma   90.00
#
_symmetry.space_group_name_H-M   'P 1'
#
loop_
_entity.id
_entity.type
_entity.pdbx_description
1 polymer ?
#
loop_
_entity_poly.entity_id
_entity_poly.type
_entity_poly.pdbx_seq_one_letter_code
_entity_poly.pdbx_strand_id
1 'polypeptide(L)'
;MNWIDKLQRRYGRYGIPNLVNGLMIGQLAAGLIILLINWKFSALISLDRASLLHGQIWRLVTFLFQPIWLGGFLGILNLVFYFWIGNALTRFWGDFRMTLFIALGMAGAWAGCLLTGAASPSAIYLSMLFAYCWLWPDQGVLLFGIIPFKMKYLGWFELFVWGLEFLTASMRARLSLVLGLAGFLAFLGPEVFQWCKDAISGYKRRRDWNNQWK
;
A
#
# COMPACT_ATOMS: atom_id res chain seq x y z
N MET A 1 -18.07 -16.73 -7.18
CA MET A 1 -16.64 -16.89 -7.56
C MET A 1 -16.03 -15.52 -7.69
N ASN A 2 -15.02 -15.22 -6.88
CA ASN A 2 -14.38 -13.92 -6.89
C ASN A 2 -13.64 -13.73 -8.23
N TRP A 3 -13.59 -12.50 -8.76
CA TRP A 3 -12.92 -12.22 -10.03
C TRP A 3 -11.42 -12.55 -9.96
N ILE A 4 -10.84 -12.39 -8.76
CA ILE A 4 -9.47 -12.79 -8.40
C ILE A 4 -9.27 -14.30 -8.62
N ASP A 5 -10.23 -15.14 -8.24
CA ASP A 5 -10.13 -16.60 -8.42
C ASP A 5 -10.15 -16.99 -9.90
N LYS A 6 -10.91 -16.27 -10.73
CA LYS A 6 -10.93 -16.49 -12.18
C LYS A 6 -9.58 -16.11 -12.82
N LEU A 7 -9.00 -15.00 -12.41
CA LEU A 7 -7.68 -14.58 -12.87
C LEU A 7 -6.58 -15.53 -12.38
N GLN A 8 -6.63 -15.98 -11.13
CA GLN A 8 -5.69 -16.95 -10.59
C GLN A 8 -5.74 -18.29 -11.34
N ARG A 9 -6.94 -18.75 -11.73
CA ARG A 9 -7.08 -19.96 -12.56
C ARG A 9 -6.49 -19.82 -13.96
N ARG A 10 -6.56 -18.62 -14.55
CA ARG A 10 -6.08 -18.38 -15.92
C ARG A 10 -4.60 -18.00 -15.98
N TYR A 11 -4.13 -17.21 -15.01
CA TYR A 11 -2.83 -16.57 -15.00
C TYR A 11 -1.98 -16.91 -13.78
N GLY A 12 -2.35 -17.92 -12.99
CA GLY A 12 -1.65 -18.29 -11.75
C GLY A 12 -0.15 -18.57 -11.92
N ARG A 13 0.31 -18.90 -13.13
CA ARG A 13 1.74 -19.09 -13.48
C ARG A 13 2.56 -17.78 -13.51
N TYR A 14 1.92 -16.62 -13.58
CA TYR A 14 2.58 -15.31 -13.62
C TYR A 14 2.82 -14.71 -12.22
N GLY A 15 2.59 -15.46 -11.15
CA GLY A 15 3.00 -15.04 -9.81
C GLY A 15 4.52 -14.98 -9.72
N ILE A 16 5.06 -13.83 -9.35
CA ILE A 16 6.50 -13.65 -9.17
C ILE A 16 6.86 -14.17 -7.78
N PRO A 17 7.65 -15.25 -7.66
CA PRO A 17 8.06 -15.76 -6.36
C PRO A 17 8.99 -14.75 -5.68
N ASN A 18 8.83 -14.58 -4.37
CA ASN A 18 9.66 -13.66 -3.57
C ASN A 18 9.64 -12.19 -4.07
N LEU A 19 8.54 -11.75 -4.70
CA LEU A 19 8.41 -10.39 -5.24
C LEU A 19 8.73 -9.32 -4.19
N VAL A 20 8.16 -9.44 -2.99
CA VAL A 20 8.38 -8.48 -1.89
C VAL A 20 9.87 -8.41 -1.54
N ASN A 21 10.57 -9.55 -1.46
CA ASN A 21 11.99 -9.58 -1.14
C ASN A 21 12.82 -8.82 -2.19
N GLY A 22 12.52 -9.06 -3.47
CA GLY A 22 13.17 -8.35 -4.57
C GLY A 22 12.93 -6.84 -4.51
N LEU A 23 11.69 -6.41 -4.23
CA LEU A 23 11.35 -5.00 -4.06
C LEU A 23 12.11 -4.37 -2.88
N MET A 24 12.16 -5.05 -1.74
CA MET A 24 12.81 -4.56 -0.52
C MET A 24 14.33 -4.43 -0.71
N ILE A 25 14.97 -5.44 -1.33
CA ILE A 25 16.41 -5.41 -1.64
C ILE A 25 16.71 -4.28 -2.65
N GLY A 26 15.86 -4.11 -3.67
CA GLY A 26 16.03 -3.05 -4.65
C GLY A 26 15.87 -1.66 -4.04
N GLN A 27 14.90 -1.47 -3.14
CA GLN A 27 14.78 -0.21 -2.40
C GLN A 27 16.01 0.02 -1.49
N LEU A 28 16.55 -1.02 -0.83
CA LEU A 28 17.77 -0.91 -0.01
C LEU A 28 18.96 -0.44 -0.85
N ALA A 29 19.17 -1.06 -2.00
CA ALA A 29 20.24 -0.71 -2.91
C ALA A 29 20.09 0.73 -3.45
N ALA A 30 18.88 1.11 -3.87
CA ALA A 30 18.60 2.48 -4.33
C ALA A 30 18.80 3.51 -3.21
N GLY A 31 18.36 3.19 -1.99
CA GLY A 31 18.57 4.03 -0.80
C GLY A 31 20.05 4.24 -0.49
N LEU A 32 20.87 3.17 -0.54
CA LEU A 32 22.32 3.27 -0.35
C LEU A 32 22.99 4.13 -1.42
N ILE A 33 22.60 3.99 -2.69
CA ILE A 33 23.10 4.83 -3.79
C ILE A 33 22.76 6.31 -3.55
N ILE A 34 21.53 6.61 -3.14
CA ILE A 34 21.08 7.99 -2.87
C ILE A 34 21.87 8.62 -1.72
N LEU A 35 22.13 7.85 -0.65
CA LEU A 35 22.82 8.32 0.55
C LEU A 35 24.33 8.44 0.37
N LEU A 36 24.96 7.50 -0.33
CA LEU A 36 26.42 7.41 -0.44
C LEU A 36 26.98 8.08 -1.71
N ILE A 37 26.21 8.14 -2.79
CA ILE A 37 26.69 8.60 -4.09
C ILE A 37 26.10 9.96 -4.44
N ASN A 38 24.77 10.04 -4.63
CA ASN A 38 24.14 11.28 -5.08
C ASN A 38 22.64 11.33 -4.75
N TRP A 39 22.24 12.37 -4.01
CA TRP A 39 20.83 12.61 -3.68
C TRP A 39 19.93 12.80 -4.91
N LYS A 40 20.50 13.32 -6.01
CA LYS A 40 19.79 13.51 -7.29
C LYS A 40 19.36 12.20 -7.94
N PHE A 41 19.92 11.05 -7.53
CA PHE A 41 19.49 9.74 -8.02
C PHE A 41 18.02 9.45 -7.69
N SER A 42 17.50 10.01 -6.58
CA SER A 42 16.07 9.92 -6.23
C SER A 42 15.16 10.49 -7.33
N ALA A 43 15.56 11.62 -7.94
CA ALA A 43 14.82 12.24 -9.03
C ALA A 43 14.97 11.50 -10.37
N LEU A 44 15.93 10.59 -10.52
CA LEU A 44 16.09 9.76 -11.71
C LEU A 44 15.18 8.52 -11.69
N ILE A 45 14.87 8.01 -10.49
CA ILE A 45 14.02 6.83 -10.31
C ILE A 45 12.55 7.18 -10.03
N SER A 46 12.27 8.41 -9.60
CA SER A 46 10.91 8.88 -9.30
C SER A 46 10.02 8.89 -10.54
N LEU A 47 8.72 8.67 -10.34
CA LEU A 47 7.77 8.73 -11.44
C LEU A 47 7.33 10.18 -11.67
N ASP A 48 7.65 10.70 -12.85
CA ASP A 48 7.27 12.02 -13.29
C ASP A 48 6.69 11.98 -14.71
N ARG A 49 5.58 12.70 -14.90
CA ARG A 49 4.82 12.71 -16.16
C ARG A 49 5.62 13.34 -17.30
N ALA A 50 6.36 14.41 -17.04
CA ALA A 50 7.16 15.04 -18.09
C ALA A 50 8.24 14.06 -18.57
N SER A 51 8.92 13.39 -17.65
CA SER A 51 9.95 12.39 -17.97
C SER A 51 9.40 11.18 -18.74
N LEU A 52 8.17 10.73 -18.43
CA LEU A 52 7.50 9.67 -19.18
C LEU A 52 7.19 10.08 -20.62
N LEU A 53 6.74 11.31 -20.84
CA LEU A 53 6.47 11.84 -22.18
C LEU A 53 7.75 11.98 -23.03
N HIS A 54 8.92 12.06 -22.40
CA HIS A 54 10.22 12.03 -23.06
C HIS A 54 10.76 10.60 -23.29
N GLY A 55 9.95 9.56 -23.11
CA GLY A 55 10.30 8.18 -23.44
C GLY A 55 11.00 7.40 -22.32
N GLN A 56 11.02 7.90 -21.08
CA GLN A 56 11.68 7.22 -19.94
C GLN A 56 10.79 6.13 -19.33
N ILE A 57 10.49 5.08 -20.10
CA ILE A 57 9.54 4.00 -19.74
C ILE A 57 10.01 3.21 -18.52
N TRP A 58 11.33 3.11 -18.28
CA TRP A 58 11.89 2.41 -17.10
C TRP A 58 11.36 2.98 -15.78
N ARG A 59 10.98 4.26 -15.74
CA ARG A 59 10.40 4.91 -14.54
C ARG A 59 9.12 4.24 -14.05
N LEU A 60 8.35 3.64 -14.96
CA LEU A 60 7.14 2.88 -14.62
C LEU A 60 7.42 1.68 -13.70
N VAL A 61 8.67 1.21 -13.65
CA VAL A 61 9.11 0.13 -12.75
C VAL A 61 10.05 0.66 -11.68
N THR A 62 10.99 1.55 -12.03
CA THR A 62 12.03 2.00 -11.07
C THR A 62 11.47 2.77 -9.89
N PHE A 63 10.31 3.42 -10.04
CA PHE A 63 9.68 4.16 -8.94
C PHE A 63 9.34 3.28 -7.74
N LEU A 64 9.11 1.98 -7.94
CA LEU A 64 8.90 1.02 -6.84
C LEU A 64 10.10 0.92 -5.92
N PHE A 65 11.31 1.10 -6.47
CA PHE A 65 12.55 1.04 -5.72
C PHE A 65 12.92 2.36 -5.06
N GLN A 66 12.08 3.41 -5.18
CA GLN A 66 12.32 4.65 -4.46
C GLN A 66 12.26 4.35 -2.95
N PRO A 67 13.29 4.75 -2.18
CA PRO A 67 13.31 4.52 -0.74
C PRO A 67 12.19 5.36 -0.09
N ILE A 68 11.36 4.69 0.69
CA ILE A 68 10.26 5.34 1.44
C ILE A 68 10.76 5.79 2.82
N TRP A 69 12.00 5.46 3.15
CA TRP A 69 12.71 5.96 4.32
C TRP A 69 13.65 7.10 3.95
N LEU A 70 13.69 8.10 4.82
CA LEU A 70 14.78 9.07 4.87
C LEU A 70 15.89 8.44 5.73
N GLY A 71 17.11 8.41 5.18
CA GLY A 71 18.23 7.59 5.66
C GLY A 71 18.49 7.62 7.17
N GLY A 72 18.85 6.45 7.71
CA GLY A 72 19.19 6.24 9.12
C GLY A 72 18.81 4.85 9.61
N PHE A 73 19.15 4.52 10.86
CA PHE A 73 18.80 3.24 11.51
C PHE A 73 17.29 2.94 11.49
N LEU A 74 16.46 3.97 11.73
CA LEU A 74 15.00 3.85 11.69
C LEU A 74 14.46 3.51 10.29
N GLY A 75 15.16 3.92 9.23
CA GLY A 75 14.79 3.60 7.86
C GLY A 75 14.98 2.13 7.53
N ILE A 76 16.06 1.52 8.01
CA ILE A 76 16.32 0.08 7.87
C ILE A 76 15.25 -0.72 8.62
N LEU A 77 14.88 -0.29 9.84
CA LEU A 77 13.80 -0.94 10.60
C LEU A 77 12.46 -0.86 9.88
N ASN A 78 12.14 0.28 9.25
CA ASN A 78 10.93 0.43 8.45
C ASN A 78 10.93 -0.50 7.23
N LEU A 79 12.07 -0.64 6.55
CA LEU A 79 12.23 -1.59 5.46
C LEU A 79 12.00 -3.04 5.92
N VAL A 80 12.62 -3.44 7.03
CA VAL A 80 12.42 -4.78 7.62
C VAL A 80 10.95 -5.01 7.99
N PHE A 81 10.28 -3.99 8.51
CA PHE A 81 8.85 -4.04 8.82
C PHE A 81 7.99 -4.29 7.57
N TYR A 82 8.22 -3.55 6.48
CA TYR A 82 7.50 -3.77 5.22
C TYR A 82 7.85 -5.09 4.55
N PHE A 83 9.09 -5.54 4.66
CA PHE A 83 9.50 -6.87 4.24
C PHE A 83 8.73 -7.96 5.00
N TRP A 84 8.59 -7.81 6.32
CA TRP A 84 7.89 -8.77 7.16
C TRP A 84 6.39 -8.81 6.83
N ILE A 85 5.74 -7.66 6.75
CA ILE A 85 4.32 -7.55 6.37
C ILE A 85 4.07 -8.11 4.98
N GLY A 86 4.87 -7.72 4.00
CA GLY A 86 4.69 -8.17 2.62
C GLY A 86 4.90 -9.68 2.49
N ASN A 87 5.86 -10.26 3.22
CA ASN A 87 6.03 -11.71 3.26
C ASN A 87 4.87 -12.43 3.96
N ALA A 88 4.33 -11.87 5.04
CA ALA A 88 3.16 -12.44 5.72
C ALA A 88 1.93 -12.44 4.80
N LEU A 89 1.68 -11.35 4.07
CA LEU A 89 0.63 -11.27 3.05
C LEU A 89 0.88 -12.25 1.89
N THR A 90 2.13 -12.37 1.42
CA THR A 90 2.50 -13.32 0.35
C THR A 90 2.22 -14.76 0.77
N ARG A 91 2.51 -15.14 2.02
CA ARG A 91 2.21 -16.48 2.53
C ARG A 91 0.72 -16.74 2.68
N PHE A 92 -0.06 -15.73 3.03
CA PHE A 92 -1.50 -15.87 3.22
C PHE A 92 -2.28 -15.88 1.89
N TRP A 93 -1.89 -15.06 0.92
CA TRP A 93 -2.58 -14.96 -0.37
C TRP A 93 -1.95 -15.79 -1.51
N GLY A 94 -0.66 -16.12 -1.40
CA GLY A 94 0.13 -16.73 -2.47
C GLY A 94 0.75 -15.69 -3.43
N ASP A 95 1.77 -16.12 -4.17
CA ASP A 95 2.61 -15.26 -5.02
C ASP A 95 1.82 -14.52 -6.11
N PHE A 96 0.87 -15.20 -6.76
CA PHE A 96 0.05 -14.60 -7.81
C PHE A 96 -0.78 -13.42 -7.30
N ARG A 97 -1.42 -13.59 -6.14
CA ARG A 97 -2.29 -12.57 -5.55
C ARG A 97 -1.49 -11.37 -5.09
N MET A 98 -0.31 -11.57 -4.50
CA MET A 98 0.57 -10.46 -4.16
C MET A 98 1.12 -9.74 -5.39
N THR A 99 1.47 -10.47 -6.45
CA THR A 99 1.88 -9.86 -7.72
C THR A 99 0.77 -9.00 -8.31
N LEU A 100 -0.47 -9.50 -8.32
CA LEU A 100 -1.64 -8.76 -8.78
C LEU A 100 -1.92 -7.53 -7.89
N PHE A 101 -1.79 -7.67 -6.57
CA PHE A 101 -1.97 -6.57 -5.63
C PHE A 101 -1.00 -5.41 -5.91
N ILE A 102 0.29 -5.71 -6.05
CA ILE A 102 1.31 -4.71 -6.39
C ILE A 102 1.07 -4.15 -7.79
N ALA A 103 0.73 -4.97 -8.78
CA ALA A 103 0.44 -4.51 -10.14
C ALA A 103 -0.77 -3.56 -10.21
N LEU A 104 -1.82 -3.80 -9.43
CA LEU A 104 -2.96 -2.90 -9.31
C LEU A 104 -2.57 -1.59 -8.62
N GLY A 105 -1.73 -1.66 -7.58
CA GLY A 105 -1.14 -0.48 -6.96
C GLY A 105 -0.29 0.33 -7.94
N MET A 106 0.52 -0.32 -8.78
CA MET A 106 1.29 0.32 -9.84
C MET A 106 0.39 1.01 -10.86
N ALA A 107 -0.64 0.32 -11.36
CA ALA A 107 -1.60 0.89 -12.29
C ALA A 107 -2.29 2.14 -11.70
N GLY A 108 -2.64 2.08 -10.42
CA GLY A 108 -3.17 3.21 -9.67
C GLY A 108 -2.17 4.37 -9.57
N ALA A 109 -0.91 4.08 -9.26
CA ALA A 109 0.16 5.09 -9.21
C ALA A 109 0.44 5.72 -10.59
N TRP A 110 0.39 4.93 -11.67
CA TRP A 110 0.54 5.44 -13.04
C TRP A 110 -0.61 6.39 -13.39
N ALA A 111 -1.86 6.01 -13.11
CA ALA A 111 -3.02 6.87 -13.31
C ALA A 111 -2.95 8.14 -12.44
N GLY A 112 -2.51 8.01 -11.18
CA GLY A 112 -2.25 9.13 -10.29
C GLY A 112 -1.22 10.11 -10.86
N CYS A 113 -0.07 9.59 -11.32
CA CYS A 113 0.99 10.38 -11.95
C CYS A 113 0.51 11.16 -13.17
N LEU A 114 -0.35 10.58 -14.01
CA LEU A 114 -0.92 11.29 -15.15
C LEU A 114 -1.76 12.51 -14.73
N LEU A 115 -2.45 12.42 -13.59
CA LEU A 115 -3.32 13.46 -13.04
C LEU A 115 -2.55 14.55 -12.28
N THR A 116 -1.62 14.17 -11.40
CA THR A 116 -0.89 15.09 -10.50
C THR A 116 0.45 15.54 -11.05
N GLY A 117 1.02 14.80 -11.99
CA GLY A 117 2.36 15.04 -12.56
C GLY A 117 3.45 14.16 -11.95
N ALA A 118 3.27 13.64 -10.73
CA ALA A 118 4.26 12.78 -10.07
C ALA A 118 3.58 11.70 -9.21
N ALA A 119 4.23 10.56 -9.06
CA ALA A 119 3.78 9.52 -8.12
C ALA A 119 4.94 8.88 -7.36
N SER A 120 4.64 8.49 -6.13
CA SER A 120 5.53 7.78 -5.23
C SER A 120 5.03 6.35 -5.00
N PRO A 121 5.91 5.42 -4.64
CA PRO A 121 5.49 4.08 -4.28
C PRO A 121 4.80 4.02 -2.90
N SER A 122 4.88 5.10 -2.10
CA SER A 122 4.34 5.16 -0.73
C SER A 122 2.89 4.69 -0.64
N ALA A 123 2.03 5.05 -1.60
CA ALA A 123 0.63 4.63 -1.59
C ALA A 123 0.44 3.11 -1.76
N ILE A 124 1.32 2.43 -2.51
CA ILE A 124 1.29 0.98 -2.71
C ILE A 124 1.67 0.27 -1.41
N TYR A 125 2.70 0.76 -0.72
CA TYR A 125 3.13 0.20 0.56
C TYR A 125 2.15 0.52 1.69
N LEU A 126 1.53 1.71 1.67
CA LEU A 126 0.43 2.07 2.56
C LEU A 126 -0.79 1.16 2.32
N SER A 127 -1.14 0.89 1.06
CA SER A 127 -2.17 -0.08 0.68
C SER A 127 -1.86 -1.48 1.24
N MET A 128 -0.60 -1.91 1.15
CA MET A 128 -0.14 -3.17 1.75
C MET A 128 -0.26 -3.17 3.27
N LEU A 129 0.07 -2.05 3.92
CA LEU A 129 -0.07 -1.88 5.36
C LEU A 129 -1.54 -1.98 5.80
N PHE A 130 -2.45 -1.29 5.11
CA PHE A 130 -3.88 -1.39 5.39
C PHE A 130 -4.40 -2.81 5.21
N ALA A 131 -3.97 -3.52 4.17
CA ALA A 131 -4.33 -4.92 3.97
C ALA A 131 -3.92 -5.80 5.16
N TYR A 132 -2.70 -5.59 5.66
CA TYR A 132 -2.21 -6.32 6.83
C TYR A 132 -2.98 -5.97 8.10
N CYS A 133 -3.19 -4.68 8.38
CA CYS A 133 -3.94 -4.20 9.54
C CYS A 133 -5.38 -4.74 9.55
N TRP A 134 -5.98 -4.92 8.38
CA TRP A 134 -7.33 -5.47 8.26
C TRP A 134 -7.38 -6.98 8.54
N LEU A 135 -6.44 -7.75 7.98
CA LEU A 135 -6.39 -9.20 8.17
C LEU A 135 -6.00 -9.60 9.60
N TRP A 136 -5.14 -8.79 10.23
CA TRP A 136 -4.50 -9.11 11.50
C TRP A 136 -4.49 -7.93 12.49
N PRO A 137 -5.67 -7.42 12.89
CA PRO A 137 -5.76 -6.21 13.70
C PRO A 137 -5.21 -6.36 15.13
N ASP A 138 -5.30 -7.56 15.70
CA ASP A 138 -4.84 -7.86 17.06
C ASP A 138 -3.40 -8.41 17.12
N GLN A 139 -2.72 -8.56 15.98
CA GLN A 139 -1.31 -8.95 15.98
C GLN A 139 -0.45 -7.86 16.63
N GLY A 140 0.38 -8.28 17.58
CA GLY A 140 1.37 -7.42 18.22
C GLY A 140 2.60 -7.32 17.33
N VAL A 141 2.99 -6.09 16.98
CA VAL A 141 4.23 -5.82 16.26
C VAL A 141 5.08 -4.86 17.07
N LEU A 142 6.39 -5.03 17.01
CA LEU A 142 7.34 -4.14 17.65
C LEU A 142 7.62 -2.96 16.72
N LEU A 143 7.07 -1.78 17.04
CA LEU A 143 7.45 -0.53 16.39
C LEU A 143 8.95 -0.29 16.64
N PHE A 144 9.72 -0.18 15.57
CA PHE A 144 11.18 0.01 15.62
C PHE A 144 11.93 -1.04 16.46
N GLY A 145 11.36 -2.22 16.68
CA GLY A 145 11.97 -3.25 17.54
C GLY A 145 11.93 -2.96 19.03
N ILE A 146 11.27 -1.87 19.46
CA ILE A 146 11.29 -1.41 20.86
C ILE A 146 9.87 -1.41 21.45
N ILE A 147 8.88 -0.86 20.76
CA ILE A 147 7.55 -0.61 21.33
C ILE A 147 6.55 -1.63 20.82
N PRO A 148 6.10 -2.61 21.63
CA PRO A 148 5.07 -3.55 21.22
C PRO A 148 3.71 -2.84 21.16
N PHE A 149 3.04 -2.93 20.01
CA PHE A 149 1.71 -2.35 19.82
C PHE A 149 0.88 -3.16 18.85
N LYS A 150 -0.45 -3.01 18.92
CA LYS A 150 -1.37 -3.73 18.04
C LYS A 150 -1.48 -3.01 16.69
N MET A 151 -1.53 -3.80 15.62
CA MET A 151 -1.60 -3.28 14.25
C MET A 151 -2.85 -2.47 13.94
N LYS A 152 -3.96 -2.69 14.67
CA LYS A 152 -5.14 -1.82 14.58
C LYS A 152 -4.83 -0.35 14.87
N TYR A 153 -3.95 -0.04 15.83
CA TYR A 153 -3.62 1.35 16.15
C TYR A 153 -2.80 1.99 15.03
N LEU A 154 -1.89 1.23 14.41
CA LEU A 154 -1.16 1.71 13.24
C LEU A 154 -2.11 2.02 12.09
N GLY A 155 -3.05 1.11 11.82
CA GLY A 155 -4.04 1.28 10.77
C GLY A 155 -4.88 2.54 10.98
N TRP A 156 -5.31 2.81 12.22
CA TRP A 156 -6.04 4.05 12.53
C TRP A 156 -5.17 5.31 12.39
N PHE A 157 -3.92 5.26 12.83
CA PHE A 157 -2.99 6.38 12.68
C PHE A 157 -2.73 6.71 11.22
N GLU A 158 -2.38 5.70 10.42
CA GLU A 158 -2.13 5.85 8.98
C GLU A 158 -3.40 6.30 8.23
N LEU A 159 -4.58 5.79 8.61
CA LEU A 159 -5.85 6.24 8.05
C LEU A 159 -6.12 7.71 8.39
N PHE A 160 -5.79 8.14 9.61
CA PHE A 160 -5.93 9.53 10.03
C PHE A 160 -4.99 10.45 9.25
N VAL A 161 -3.71 10.08 9.11
CA VAL A 161 -2.72 10.82 8.32
C VAL A 161 -3.18 10.93 6.86
N TRP A 162 -3.55 9.80 6.26
CA TRP A 162 -4.09 9.76 4.89
C TRP A 162 -5.37 10.61 4.74
N GLY A 163 -6.24 10.60 5.75
CA GLY A 163 -7.46 11.41 5.78
C GLY A 163 -7.18 12.91 5.84
N LEU A 164 -6.19 13.35 6.62
CA LEU A 164 -5.76 14.75 6.65
C LEU A 164 -5.16 15.19 5.32
N GLU A 165 -4.31 14.35 4.71
CA GLU A 165 -3.79 14.59 3.36
C GLU A 165 -4.93 14.69 2.35
N PHE A 166 -5.93 13.82 2.43
CA PHE A 166 -7.09 13.85 1.55
C PHE A 166 -7.90 15.15 1.69
N LEU A 167 -8.11 15.64 2.92
CA LEU A 167 -8.87 16.87 3.17
C LEU A 167 -8.13 18.11 2.66
N THR A 168 -6.81 18.17 2.87
CA THR A 168 -5.97 19.31 2.47
C THR A 168 -5.54 19.28 0.99
N ALA A 169 -5.63 18.12 0.34
CA ALA A 169 -5.25 17.93 -1.05
C ALA A 169 -6.20 18.62 -2.05
N SER A 170 -5.63 19.02 -3.19
CA SER A 170 -6.40 19.44 -4.37
C SER A 170 -7.20 18.29 -4.97
N MET A 171 -8.23 18.58 -5.78
CA MET A 171 -9.10 17.53 -6.35
C MET A 171 -8.30 16.46 -7.12
N ARG A 172 -7.27 16.86 -7.88
CA ARG A 172 -6.40 15.92 -8.62
C ARG A 172 -5.58 15.04 -7.68
N ALA A 173 -5.05 15.61 -6.60
CA ALA A 173 -4.30 14.88 -5.60
C ALA A 173 -5.18 13.92 -4.79
N ARG A 174 -6.42 14.30 -4.46
CA ARG A 174 -7.41 13.39 -3.85
C ARG A 174 -7.67 12.15 -4.69
N LEU A 175 -7.88 12.32 -6.00
CA LEU A 175 -8.01 11.20 -6.93
C LEU A 175 -6.76 10.33 -6.93
N SER A 176 -5.57 10.92 -6.98
CA SER A 176 -4.31 10.16 -6.92
C SER A 176 -4.15 9.36 -5.63
N LEU A 177 -4.55 9.91 -4.48
CA LEU A 177 -4.50 9.21 -3.18
C LEU A 177 -5.41 7.98 -3.16
N VAL A 178 -6.62 8.10 -3.71
CA VAL A 178 -7.57 6.97 -3.81
C VAL A 178 -7.06 5.93 -4.81
N LEU A 179 -6.53 6.37 -5.96
CA LEU A 179 -5.95 5.47 -6.96
C LEU A 179 -4.73 4.73 -6.41
N GLY A 180 -3.92 5.35 -5.56
CA GLY A 180 -2.80 4.70 -4.89
C GLY A 180 -3.23 3.54 -3.97
N LEU A 181 -4.46 3.58 -3.44
CA LEU A 181 -5.06 2.51 -2.66
C LEU A 181 -5.78 1.45 -3.52
N ALA A 182 -5.65 1.49 -4.85
CA ALA A 182 -6.33 0.56 -5.76
C ALA A 182 -6.07 -0.92 -5.41
N GLY A 183 -4.86 -1.28 -4.97
CA GLY A 183 -4.54 -2.64 -4.53
C GLY A 183 -5.42 -3.09 -3.36
N PHE A 184 -5.49 -2.28 -2.29
CA PHE A 184 -6.32 -2.53 -1.11
C PHE A 184 -7.81 -2.55 -1.46
N LEU A 185 -8.28 -1.56 -2.22
CA LEU A 185 -9.68 -1.45 -2.63
C LEU A 185 -10.14 -2.63 -3.50
N ALA A 186 -9.28 -3.13 -4.39
CA ALA A 186 -9.61 -4.26 -5.25
C ALA A 186 -9.72 -5.57 -4.46
N PHE A 187 -8.83 -5.79 -3.49
CA PHE A 187 -8.78 -7.04 -2.73
C PHE A 187 -9.74 -7.07 -1.54
N LEU A 188 -9.71 -6.02 -0.72
CA LEU A 188 -10.45 -5.95 0.54
C LEU A 188 -11.63 -4.98 0.49
N GLY A 189 -11.74 -4.12 -0.53
CA GLY A 189 -12.84 -3.16 -0.63
C GLY A 189 -14.24 -3.78 -0.51
N PRO A 190 -14.55 -4.93 -1.14
CA PRO A 190 -15.86 -5.58 -0.96
C PRO A 190 -16.12 -6.03 0.49
N GLU A 191 -15.12 -6.59 1.16
CA GLU A 191 -15.22 -7.05 2.55
C GLU A 191 -15.36 -5.87 3.51
N VAL A 192 -14.55 -4.82 3.34
CA VAL A 192 -14.62 -3.57 4.11
C VAL A 192 -15.98 -2.91 3.93
N PHE A 193 -16.50 -2.88 2.71
CA PHE A 193 -17.80 -2.29 2.42
C PHE A 193 -18.95 -3.06 3.09
N GLN A 194 -18.91 -4.39 3.04
CA GLN A 194 -19.88 -5.24 3.74
C GLN A 194 -19.80 -5.03 5.25
N TRP A 195 -18.59 -5.03 5.82
CA TRP A 195 -18.38 -4.75 7.23
C TRP A 195 -18.92 -3.38 7.64
N CYS A 196 -18.67 -2.32 6.86
CA CYS A 196 -19.23 -0.99 7.11
C CYS A 196 -20.76 -1.01 7.09
N LYS A 197 -21.37 -1.68 6.11
CA LYS A 197 -22.83 -1.81 6.00
C LYS A 197 -23.43 -2.56 7.20
N ASP A 198 -22.78 -3.62 7.64
CA ASP A 198 -23.20 -4.44 8.77
C ASP A 198 -22.99 -3.71 10.11
N ALA A 199 -21.90 -2.94 10.25
CA ALA A 199 -21.66 -2.10 11.41
C ALA A 199 -22.73 -1.00 11.55
N ILE A 200 -23.08 -0.32 10.44
CA ILE A 200 -24.12 0.72 10.43
C ILE A 200 -25.50 0.11 10.70
N SER A 201 -25.86 -0.97 10.00
CA SER A 201 -27.17 -1.61 10.17
C SER A 201 -27.30 -2.28 11.55
N GLY A 202 -26.22 -2.84 12.10
CA GLY A 202 -26.16 -3.40 13.44
C GLY A 202 -26.18 -2.33 14.54
N TYR A 203 -25.61 -1.15 14.30
CA TYR A 203 -25.79 0.00 15.18
C TYR A 203 -27.26 0.46 15.19
N LYS A 204 -27.88 0.55 14.01
CA LYS A 204 -29.30 0.91 13.88
C LYS A 204 -30.22 -0.10 14.58
N ARG A 205 -30.00 -1.40 14.38
CA ARG A 205 -30.76 -2.47 15.08
C ARG A 205 -30.60 -2.40 16.60
N ARG A 206 -29.38 -2.16 17.10
CA ARG A 206 -29.15 -1.99 18.55
C ARG A 206 -29.87 -0.76 19.10
N ARG A 207 -29.91 0.34 18.34
CA ARG A 207 -30.63 1.56 18.72
C ARG A 207 -32.15 1.34 18.73
N ASP A 208 -32.68 0.65 17.72
CA ASP A 208 -34.10 0.37 17.60
C ASP A 208 -34.57 -0.62 18.70
N TRP A 209 -33.75 -1.61 19.04
CA TRP A 209 -33.98 -2.48 20.21
C TRP A 209 -34.01 -1.67 21.51
N ASN A 210 -33.03 -0.80 21.75
CA ASN A 210 -32.95 0.00 22.97
C ASN A 210 -34.09 1.03 23.12
N ASN A 211 -34.76 1.37 22.02
CA ASN A 211 -35.94 2.24 22.02
C ASN A 211 -37.27 1.48 22.20
N GLN A 212 -37.30 0.16 22.00
CA GLN A 212 -38.48 -0.67 22.26
C GLN A 212 -38.67 -1.00 23.74
N TRP A 213 -37.59 -0.92 24.54
CA TRP A 213 -37.59 -1.17 25.98
C TRP A 213 -37.61 0.13 26.83
N LYS A 214 -37.91 1.27 26.20
CA LYS A 214 -38.18 2.56 26.86
C LYS A 214 -39.64 2.92 26.69
#